data_AF-A0A482WUD6-F1
#
_entry.id   AF-A0A482WUD6-F1
#
_cell.length_a   1.000
_cell.length_b   1.000
_cell.length_c   1.000
_cell.angle_alpha   90.00
_cell.angle_beta   90.00
_cell.angle_gamma   90.00
#
_symmetry.space_group_name_H-M   'P 1'
#
loop_
_entity.id
_entity.type
_entity.pdbx_description
1 polymer ?
#
loop_
_entity_poly.entity_id
_entity_poly.type
_entity_poly.pdbx_seq_one_letter_code
_entity_poly.pdbx_strand_id
1 'polypeptide(L)'
;MNKETTILFFLNFNFEQAAITQWCQHRKVSLVVIGPEAPLATGLADTLQNGGVACFGPGRVAAQIESDKIWAKKVMDAVRVPTARWQQFSRAEDENGGVACFGPGRVAAQIESDKIWAKKVMDAVRVPTARWQQFSRAEDAAKFIESEEFSGWVIKASGLAAGKGVCVALSKGEALQFVDNLLVEKKFGSAGENIIIEEVLYGVEVSVSW
;
A
#
# COMPACT_ATOMS: atom_id res chain seq x y z
N MET A 1 -34.02 2.00 37.00
CA MET A 1 -33.41 3.05 36.15
C MET A 1 -32.68 2.36 35.02
N ASN A 2 -33.23 2.40 33.80
CA ASN A 2 -32.57 1.83 32.63
C ASN A 2 -31.31 2.65 32.31
N LYS A 3 -30.13 2.10 32.60
CA LYS A 3 -28.88 2.62 32.03
C LYS A 3 -28.82 2.10 30.60
N GLU A 4 -29.16 2.96 29.63
CA GLU A 4 -28.93 2.64 28.22
C GLU A 4 -27.44 2.35 28.02
N THR A 5 -27.12 1.15 27.55
CA THR A 5 -25.74 0.81 27.18
C THR A 5 -25.47 1.40 25.82
N THR A 6 -24.97 2.64 25.79
CA THR A 6 -24.53 3.26 24.53
C THR A 6 -23.13 2.75 24.20
N ILE A 7 -23.03 1.78 23.30
CA ILE A 7 -21.76 1.33 22.74
C ILE A 7 -21.38 2.30 21.62
N LEU A 8 -20.41 3.17 21.85
CA LEU A 8 -19.78 3.94 20.76
C LEU A 8 -18.69 3.08 20.11
N PHE A 9 -18.97 2.61 18.89
CA PHE A 9 -17.92 2.24 17.95
C PHE A 9 -17.39 3.51 17.30
N PHE A 10 -16.07 3.64 17.19
CA PHE A 10 -15.41 4.88 16.75
C PHE A 10 -15.99 5.44 15.45
N LEU A 11 -16.66 6.58 15.59
CA LEU A 11 -16.75 7.61 14.58
C LEU A 11 -15.35 8.24 14.43
N ASN A 12 -14.94 8.51 13.19
CA ASN A 12 -13.76 9.29 12.82
C ASN A 12 -13.87 10.73 13.35
N PHE A 13 -13.76 10.93 14.65
CA PHE A 13 -13.80 12.24 15.25
C PHE A 13 -12.39 12.73 15.57
N ASN A 14 -12.01 13.82 14.91
CA ASN A 14 -10.83 14.63 15.20
C ASN A 14 -11.04 15.46 16.49
N PHE A 15 -11.64 14.88 17.55
CA PHE A 15 -11.94 15.60 18.79
C PHE A 15 -10.85 15.41 19.84
N GLU A 16 -10.61 16.46 20.63
CA GLU A 16 -9.78 16.39 21.82
C GLU A 16 -10.38 15.43 22.87
N GLN A 17 -9.53 14.67 23.56
CA GLN A 17 -9.95 13.65 24.54
C GLN A 17 -10.86 14.19 25.65
N ALA A 18 -10.65 15.45 26.06
CA ALA A 18 -11.48 16.13 27.04
C ALA A 18 -12.93 16.34 26.54
N ALA A 19 -13.09 16.71 25.27
CA ALA A 19 -14.40 16.89 24.66
C ALA A 19 -15.16 15.56 24.56
N ILE A 20 -14.47 14.46 24.24
CA ILE A 20 -15.05 13.11 24.23
C ILE A 20 -15.56 12.73 25.62
N THR A 21 -14.78 13.02 26.66
CA THR A 21 -15.14 12.72 28.05
C THR A 21 -16.37 13.51 28.48
N GLN A 22 -16.41 14.81 28.22
CA GLN A 22 -17.57 15.66 28.53
C GLN A 22 -18.83 15.21 27.79
N TRP A 23 -18.69 14.84 26.51
CA TRP A 23 -19.81 14.32 25.72
C TRP A 23 -20.37 13.02 26.33
N CYS A 24 -19.49 12.10 26.74
CA CYS A 24 -19.88 10.85 27.39
C CYS A 24 -20.62 11.10 28.71
N GLN A 25 -20.14 12.05 29.52
CA GLN A 25 -20.79 12.45 30.76
C GLN A 25 -22.18 13.06 30.51
N HIS A 26 -22.28 13.99 29.55
CA HIS A 26 -23.55 14.65 29.20
C HIS A 26 -24.60 13.65 28.69
N ARG A 27 -24.18 12.69 27.87
CA ARG A 27 -25.04 11.63 27.33
C ARG A 27 -25.24 10.46 28.28
N LYS A 28 -24.61 10.46 29.46
CA LYS A 28 -24.66 9.38 30.46
C LYS A 28 -24.24 8.02 29.89
N VAL A 29 -23.22 8.01 29.05
CA VAL A 29 -22.64 6.80 28.47
C VAL A 29 -22.11 5.90 29.58
N SER A 30 -22.53 4.64 29.60
CA SER A 30 -22.18 3.69 30.66
C SER A 30 -20.86 2.95 30.42
N LEU A 31 -20.42 2.82 29.17
CA LEU A 31 -19.17 2.15 28.79
C LEU A 31 -18.69 2.67 27.42
N VAL A 32 -17.41 2.99 27.32
CA VAL A 32 -16.74 3.28 26.05
C VAL A 32 -15.81 2.13 25.69
N VAL A 33 -15.92 1.60 24.47
CA VAL A 33 -14.99 0.57 23.95
C VAL A 33 -14.05 1.23 22.96
N ILE A 34 -12.74 1.17 23.24
CA ILE A 34 -11.74 1.81 22.39
C ILE A 34 -11.10 0.76 21.49
N GLY A 35 -11.42 0.82 20.20
CA GLY A 35 -10.88 -0.07 19.18
C GLY A 35 -9.59 0.45 18.52
N PRO A 36 -9.53 1.72 18.06
CA PRO A 36 -8.35 2.20 17.35
C PRO A 36 -7.13 2.38 18.26
N GLU A 37 -5.96 2.02 17.74
CA GLU A 37 -4.66 2.06 18.44
C GLU A 37 -4.24 3.49 18.84
N ALA A 38 -4.39 4.47 17.94
CA ALA A 38 -3.91 5.84 18.19
C ALA A 38 -4.60 6.54 19.40
N PRO A 39 -5.93 6.46 19.59
CA PRO A 39 -6.59 6.92 20.82
C PRO A 39 -6.08 6.23 22.10
N LEU A 40 -5.76 4.94 22.05
CA LEU A 40 -5.18 4.21 23.19
C LEU A 40 -3.76 4.73 23.49
N ALA A 41 -2.92 4.83 22.46
CA ALA A 41 -1.56 5.32 22.55
C ALA A 41 -1.47 6.78 23.04
N THR A 42 -2.49 7.60 22.77
CA THR A 42 -2.57 8.98 23.27
C THR A 42 -3.18 9.07 24.67
N GLY A 43 -3.71 7.99 25.24
CA GLY A 43 -4.22 7.94 26.62
C GLY A 43 -5.71 8.24 26.81
N LEU A 44 -6.54 8.07 25.77
CA LEU A 44 -7.98 8.29 25.90
C LEU A 44 -8.62 7.39 26.97
N ALA A 45 -8.16 6.14 27.11
CA ALA A 45 -8.62 5.23 28.15
C ALA A 45 -8.40 5.82 29.55
N ASP A 46 -7.20 6.36 29.81
CA ASP A 46 -6.86 7.00 31.08
C ASP A 46 -7.73 8.25 31.31
N THR A 47 -7.91 9.08 30.28
CA THR A 47 -8.72 10.30 30.34
C THR A 47 -10.19 10.00 30.67
N LEU A 48 -10.78 8.98 30.05
CA LEU A 48 -12.17 8.56 30.32
C LEU A 48 -12.33 8.01 31.74
N GLN A 49 -11.40 7.14 32.18
CA GLN A 49 -11.42 6.58 33.52
C GLN A 49 -11.28 7.67 34.60
N ASN A 50 -10.35 8.60 34.41
CA ASN A 50 -10.18 9.76 35.31
C ASN A 50 -11.41 10.68 35.31
N GLY A 51 -12.12 10.77 34.17
CA GLY A 51 -13.39 11.47 34.02
C GLY A 51 -14.61 10.71 34.57
N GLY A 52 -14.42 9.55 35.19
CA GLY A 52 -15.52 8.74 35.75
C GLY A 52 -16.37 8.00 34.70
N VAL A 53 -15.89 7.88 33.46
CA VAL A 53 -16.52 7.11 32.40
C VAL A 53 -15.84 5.75 32.31
N ALA A 54 -16.60 4.67 32.50
CA ALA A 54 -16.03 3.33 32.35
C ALA A 54 -15.55 3.12 30.90
N CYS A 55 -14.35 2.56 30.74
CA CYS A 55 -13.81 2.24 29.42
C CYS A 55 -13.25 0.82 29.35
N PHE A 56 -13.35 0.22 28.17
CA PHE A 56 -12.69 -1.01 27.78
C PHE A 56 -11.60 -0.68 26.77
N GLY A 57 -10.34 -0.87 27.17
CA GLY A 57 -9.15 -0.56 26.40
C GLY A 57 -7.96 -0.34 27.34
N PRO A 58 -6.72 -0.65 26.91
CA PRO A 58 -5.53 -0.44 27.72
C PRO A 58 -5.30 1.06 27.99
N GLY A 59 -4.78 1.39 29.17
CA GLY A 59 -4.21 2.71 29.45
C GLY A 59 -2.97 2.97 28.59
N ARG A 60 -2.54 4.23 28.50
CA ARG A 60 -1.44 4.68 27.62
C ARG A 60 -0.18 3.85 27.75
N VAL A 61 0.20 3.51 28.99
CA VAL A 61 1.41 2.71 29.26
C VAL A 61 1.29 1.31 28.67
N ALA A 62 0.14 0.66 28.81
CA ALA A 62 -0.08 -0.67 28.27
C ALA A 62 -0.25 -0.64 26.74
N ALA A 63 -0.82 0.44 26.19
CA ALA A 63 -0.96 0.64 24.75
C ALA A 63 0.38 0.69 23.99
N GLN A 64 1.49 0.97 24.69
CA GLN A 64 2.84 0.95 24.10
C GLN A 64 3.21 -0.41 23.49
N ILE A 65 2.59 -1.50 23.95
CA ILE A 65 2.85 -2.84 23.39
C ILE A 65 2.44 -2.94 21.91
N GLU A 66 1.42 -2.18 21.50
CA GLU A 66 0.94 -2.13 20.11
C GLU A 66 1.55 -0.94 19.36
N SER A 67 1.75 0.20 20.03
CA SER A 67 2.15 1.45 19.38
C SER A 67 3.66 1.72 19.28
N ASP A 68 4.49 1.06 20.09
CA ASP A 68 5.96 1.18 20.02
C ASP A 68 6.59 -0.20 19.85
N LYS A 69 6.95 -0.51 18.60
CA LYS A 69 7.55 -1.80 18.21
C LYS A 69 8.88 -2.08 18.91
N ILE A 70 9.66 -1.04 19.21
CA ILE A 70 10.95 -1.19 19.89
C ILE A 70 10.70 -1.51 21.37
N TRP A 71 9.82 -0.74 22.02
CA TRP A 71 9.42 -1.01 23.40
C TRP A 71 8.80 -2.40 23.54
N ALA A 72 7.90 -2.77 22.63
CA ALA A 72 7.25 -4.07 22.64
C ALA A 72 8.27 -5.22 22.54
N LYS A 73 9.24 -5.11 21.65
CA LYS A 73 10.33 -6.08 21.52
C LYS A 73 11.19 -6.18 22.79
N LYS A 74 11.50 -5.05 23.44
CA LYS A 74 12.21 -5.04 24.73
C LYS A 74 11.42 -5.74 25.84
N VAL A 75 10.10 -5.53 25.90
CA VAL A 75 9.23 -6.22 26.86
C VAL A 75 9.20 -7.72 26.59
N MET A 76 9.01 -8.11 25.32
CA MET A 76 9.00 -9.53 24.91
C MET A 76 10.32 -10.23 25.27
N ASP A 77 11.47 -9.60 25.03
CA ASP A 77 12.77 -10.14 25.42
C ASP A 77 12.89 -10.29 26.94
N ALA A 78 12.49 -9.26 27.70
CA ALA A 78 12.57 -9.25 29.16
C ALA A 78 11.77 -10.38 29.81
N VAL A 79 10.60 -10.70 29.25
CA VAL A 79 9.74 -11.80 29.71
C VAL A 79 9.95 -13.11 28.95
N ARG A 80 10.97 -13.19 28.08
CA ARG A 80 11.35 -14.38 27.29
C ARG A 80 10.24 -14.92 26.39
N VAL A 81 9.42 -14.03 25.81
CA VAL A 81 8.46 -14.39 24.77
C VAL A 81 9.23 -14.75 23.49
N PRO A 82 9.06 -15.96 22.93
CA PRO A 82 9.78 -16.38 21.74
C PRO A 82 9.32 -15.55 20.52
N THR A 83 10.21 -14.69 20.00
CA THR A 83 9.98 -13.93 18.77
C THR A 83 11.23 -13.96 17.87
N ALA A 84 11.07 -13.57 16.59
CA ALA A 84 12.21 -13.44 15.68
C ALA A 84 13.27 -12.48 16.24
N ARG A 85 14.56 -12.81 15.99
CA ARG A 85 15.71 -11.97 16.33
C ARG A 85 15.50 -10.55 15.80
N TRP A 86 15.84 -9.55 16.60
CA TRP A 86 15.63 -8.15 16.26
C TRP A 86 16.79 -7.29 16.75
N GLN A 87 16.93 -6.11 16.17
CA GLN A 87 17.90 -5.11 16.56
C GLN A 87 17.32 -3.71 16.32
N GLN A 88 17.66 -2.74 17.18
CA GLN A 88 17.35 -1.32 17.00
C GLN A 88 18.56 -0.62 16.36
N PHE A 89 18.33 0.13 15.30
CA PHE A 89 19.34 0.97 14.65
C PHE A 89 18.99 2.45 14.91
N SER A 90 19.96 3.24 15.40
CA SER A 90 19.80 4.67 15.68
C SER A 90 20.45 5.58 14.63
N ARG A 91 21.15 4.98 13.66
CA ARG A 91 21.71 5.62 12.49
C ARG A 91 21.25 4.88 11.25
N ALA A 92 20.83 5.65 10.25
CA ALA A 92 20.51 5.10 8.94
C ALA A 92 21.80 4.64 8.23
N GLU A 93 22.89 5.41 8.35
CA GLU A 93 24.11 5.28 7.55
C GLU A 93 25.16 4.34 8.15
N ASP A 94 25.83 3.57 7.28
CA ASP A 94 27.03 2.79 7.53
C ASP A 94 28.30 3.65 7.51
N GLU A 95 29.46 3.03 7.67
CA GLU A 95 30.78 3.68 7.69
C GLU A 95 31.16 4.42 6.40
N ASN A 96 30.44 4.19 5.31
CA ASN A 96 30.60 4.86 4.01
C ASN A 96 29.47 5.89 3.73
N GLY A 97 28.61 6.19 4.71
CA GLY A 97 27.46 7.08 4.53
C GLY A 97 26.28 6.42 3.81
N GLY A 98 26.30 5.10 3.61
CA GLY A 98 25.25 4.35 2.93
C GLY A 98 24.22 3.82 3.91
N VAL A 99 22.92 4.03 3.66
CA VAL A 99 21.90 3.45 4.55
C VAL A 99 21.86 1.93 4.38
N ALA A 100 22.02 1.17 5.46
CA ALA A 100 21.85 -0.28 5.43
C ALA A 100 20.38 -0.61 5.14
N CYS A 101 20.06 -0.80 3.86
CA CYS A 101 18.71 -1.11 3.39
C CYS A 101 18.54 -2.63 3.24
N PHE A 102 17.48 -3.17 3.85
CA PHE A 102 17.01 -4.51 3.56
C PHE A 102 16.14 -4.48 2.29
N GLY A 103 16.57 -5.18 1.24
CA GLY A 103 15.84 -5.26 -0.02
C GLY A 103 16.72 -5.68 -1.20
N PRO A 104 16.13 -5.84 -2.40
CA PRO A 104 16.89 -6.13 -3.60
C PRO A 104 17.87 -4.99 -3.91
N GLY A 105 19.10 -5.32 -4.29
CA GLY A 105 20.05 -4.33 -4.79
C GLY A 105 19.54 -3.65 -6.06
N ARG A 106 20.12 -2.51 -6.45
CA ARG A 106 19.68 -1.70 -7.61
C ARG A 106 19.38 -2.52 -8.86
N VAL A 107 20.24 -3.48 -9.19
CA VAL A 107 20.08 -4.36 -10.37
C VAL A 107 18.85 -5.24 -10.25
N ALA A 108 18.63 -5.86 -9.08
CA ALA A 108 17.47 -6.71 -8.84
C ALA A 108 16.16 -5.91 -8.78
N ALA A 109 16.20 -4.69 -8.22
CA ALA A 109 15.05 -3.79 -8.16
C ALA A 109 14.54 -3.35 -9.55
N GLN A 110 15.35 -3.51 -10.61
CA GLN A 110 14.92 -3.21 -11.97
C GLN A 110 13.70 -4.04 -12.40
N ILE A 111 13.52 -5.24 -11.82
CA ILE A 111 12.36 -6.10 -12.11
C ILE A 111 11.03 -5.43 -11.77
N GLU A 112 11.03 -4.55 -10.77
CA GLU A 112 9.84 -3.85 -10.31
C GLU A 112 9.66 -2.48 -11.01
N SER A 113 10.76 -1.87 -11.48
CA SER A 113 10.74 -0.52 -12.05
C SER A 113 10.66 -0.46 -13.57
N ASP A 114 11.20 -1.45 -14.30
CA ASP A 114 11.23 -1.48 -15.77
C ASP A 114 10.44 -2.68 -16.29
N LYS A 115 9.24 -2.41 -16.83
CA LYS A 115 8.31 -3.44 -17.27
C LYS A 115 8.82 -4.21 -18.48
N ILE A 116 9.55 -3.55 -19.38
CA ILE A 116 10.14 -4.18 -20.57
C ILE A 116 11.27 -5.11 -20.13
N TRP A 117 12.13 -4.64 -19.22
CA TRP A 117 13.19 -5.47 -18.66
C TRP A 117 12.63 -6.68 -17.91
N ALA A 118 11.62 -6.48 -17.07
CA ALA A 118 10.95 -7.56 -16.34
C ALA A 118 10.41 -8.64 -17.26
N LYS A 119 9.73 -8.25 -18.35
CA LYS A 119 9.21 -9.19 -19.34
C LYS A 119 10.30 -9.95 -20.08
N LYS A 120 11.41 -9.30 -20.46
CA LYS A 120 12.57 -9.99 -21.04
C LYS A 120 13.17 -11.03 -20.09
N VAL A 121 13.27 -10.70 -18.80
CA VAL A 121 13.72 -11.65 -17.78
C VAL A 121 12.76 -12.84 -17.69
N MET A 122 11.46 -12.58 -17.59
CA MET A 122 10.41 -13.61 -17.52
C MET A 122 10.43 -14.52 -18.76
N ASP A 123 10.56 -13.97 -19.97
CA ASP A 123 10.66 -14.74 -21.22
C ASP A 123 11.93 -15.60 -21.24
N ALA A 124 13.08 -15.04 -20.83
CA ALA A 124 14.35 -15.74 -20.82
C ALA A 124 14.34 -16.97 -19.89
N VAL A 125 13.63 -16.88 -18.77
CA VAL A 125 13.46 -18.01 -17.83
C VAL A 125 12.16 -18.80 -18.05
N ARG A 126 11.41 -18.49 -19.12
CA ARG A 126 10.16 -19.18 -19.53
C ARG A 126 9.06 -19.14 -18.46
N VAL A 127 8.96 -18.02 -17.73
CA VAL A 127 7.80 -17.74 -16.88
C VAL A 127 6.61 -17.45 -17.80
N PRO A 128 5.50 -18.20 -17.69
CA PRO A 128 4.31 -17.94 -18.50
C PRO A 128 3.75 -16.55 -18.17
N THR A 129 3.65 -15.67 -19.16
CA THR A 129 2.99 -14.37 -19.02
C THR A 129 2.09 -14.10 -20.23
N ALA A 130 1.24 -13.06 -20.13
CA ALA A 130 0.45 -12.55 -21.25
C ALA A 130 1.35 -12.32 -22.48
N ARG A 131 0.87 -12.74 -23.66
CA ARG A 131 1.51 -12.39 -24.95
C ARG A 131 1.68 -10.88 -25.03
N TRP A 132 2.88 -10.45 -25.39
CA TRP A 132 3.26 -9.04 -25.28
C TRP A 132 4.26 -8.64 -26.36
N GLN A 133 4.34 -7.34 -26.63
CA GLN A 133 5.38 -6.74 -27.45
C GLN A 133 5.70 -5.30 -27.02
N GLN A 134 6.96 -4.87 -27.22
CA GLN A 134 7.41 -3.50 -26.96
C GLN A 134 7.35 -2.63 -28.21
N PHE A 135 7.01 -1.35 -28.04
CA PHE A 135 6.93 -0.37 -29.12
C PHE A 135 7.48 0.99 -28.69
N SER A 136 8.14 1.67 -29.63
CA SER A 136 8.59 3.06 -29.50
C SER A 136 7.96 4.00 -30.53
N ARG A 137 7.15 3.45 -31.46
CA ARG A 137 6.45 4.19 -32.52
C ARG A 137 4.97 3.83 -32.51
N ALA A 138 4.11 4.84 -32.57
CA ALA A 138 2.65 4.66 -32.58
C ALA A 138 2.18 3.81 -33.77
N GLU A 139 2.78 4.02 -34.95
CA GLU A 139 2.45 3.29 -36.17
C GLU A 139 2.66 1.78 -36.05
N ASP A 140 3.76 1.36 -35.39
CA ASP A 140 4.08 -0.06 -35.23
C ASP A 140 3.19 -0.71 -34.16
N ALA A 141 2.90 0.04 -33.09
CA ALA A 141 1.92 -0.36 -32.08
C ALA A 141 0.51 -0.53 -32.67
N ALA A 142 0.09 0.39 -33.55
CA ALA A 142 -1.19 0.34 -34.22
C ALA A 142 -1.32 -0.89 -35.12
N LYS A 143 -0.30 -1.17 -35.94
CA LYS A 143 -0.26 -2.40 -36.76
C LYS A 143 -0.39 -3.67 -35.93
N PHE A 144 0.28 -3.73 -34.78
CA PHE A 144 0.18 -4.86 -33.87
C PHE A 144 -1.23 -5.02 -33.28
N ILE A 145 -1.84 -3.93 -32.82
CA ILE A 145 -3.22 -3.93 -32.33
C ILE A 145 -4.20 -4.38 -33.43
N GLU A 146 -3.99 -3.94 -34.67
CA GLU A 146 -4.83 -4.30 -35.80
C GLU A 146 -4.67 -5.76 -36.22
N SER A 147 -3.45 -6.29 -36.21
CA SER A 147 -3.14 -7.66 -36.64
C SER A 147 -3.54 -8.73 -35.63
N GLU A 148 -3.56 -8.39 -34.34
CA GLU A 148 -3.86 -9.35 -33.28
C GLU A 148 -5.37 -9.45 -32.99
N GLU A 149 -5.81 -10.65 -32.61
CA GLU A 149 -7.20 -10.97 -32.25
C GLU A 149 -7.32 -11.23 -30.74
N PHE A 150 -6.85 -10.27 -29.94
CA PHE A 150 -6.99 -10.32 -28.48
C PHE A 150 -8.40 -9.90 -28.06
N SER A 151 -8.90 -10.46 -26.95
CA SER A 151 -10.15 -10.02 -26.32
C SER A 151 -10.07 -8.64 -25.67
N GLY A 152 -8.85 -8.12 -25.51
CA GLY A 152 -8.55 -6.81 -24.96
C GLY A 152 -7.03 -6.58 -24.92
N TRP A 153 -6.62 -5.34 -24.71
CA TRP A 153 -5.23 -4.89 -24.68
C TRP A 153 -4.92 -4.22 -23.34
N VAL A 154 -3.79 -4.56 -22.74
CA VAL A 154 -3.21 -3.79 -21.64
C VAL A 154 -2.01 -3.04 -22.18
N ILE A 155 -2.06 -1.71 -22.11
CA ILE A 155 -1.00 -0.82 -22.60
C ILE A 155 -0.34 -0.18 -21.39
N LYS A 156 0.97 -0.35 -21.25
CA LYS A 156 1.73 0.22 -20.12
C LYS A 156 2.93 1.02 -20.62
N ALA A 157 3.11 2.24 -20.13
CA ALA A 157 4.35 2.97 -20.29
C ALA A 157 5.46 2.30 -19.47
N SER A 158 6.68 2.20 -20.03
CA SER A 158 7.81 1.59 -19.33
C SER A 158 8.40 2.54 -18.27
N GLY A 159 8.32 3.85 -18.47
CA GLY A 159 8.81 4.87 -17.53
C GLY A 159 7.92 5.08 -16.29
N LEU A 160 8.44 5.82 -15.31
CA LEU A 160 7.73 6.24 -14.10
C LEU A 160 6.58 7.20 -14.44
N ALA A 161 5.40 6.64 -14.72
CA ALA A 161 4.22 7.38 -15.15
C ALA A 161 3.20 7.66 -14.02
N ALA A 162 3.67 7.79 -12.76
CA ALA A 162 2.87 8.17 -11.58
C ALA A 162 1.46 7.52 -11.48
N GLY A 163 1.35 6.23 -11.84
CA GLY A 163 0.09 5.47 -11.82
C GLY A 163 -0.89 5.78 -12.97
N LYS A 164 -0.57 6.68 -13.90
CA LYS A 164 -1.43 7.06 -15.04
C LYS A 164 -1.00 6.49 -16.39
N GLY A 165 0.14 5.81 -16.46
CA GLY A 165 0.67 5.22 -17.69
C GLY A 165 0.21 3.78 -17.94
N VAL A 166 -0.97 3.38 -17.46
CA VAL A 166 -1.55 2.04 -17.71
C VAL A 166 -2.99 2.20 -18.17
N CYS A 167 -3.36 1.48 -19.24
CA CYS A 167 -4.72 1.38 -19.74
C CYS A 167 -5.06 -0.08 -20.00
N VAL A 168 -6.29 -0.47 -19.66
CA VAL A 168 -6.92 -1.70 -20.12
C VAL A 168 -7.99 -1.29 -21.12
N ALA A 169 -7.79 -1.62 -22.38
CA ALA A 169 -8.68 -1.30 -23.49
C ALA A 169 -9.39 -2.57 -23.97
N LEU A 170 -10.72 -2.55 -24.05
CA LEU A 170 -11.50 -3.72 -24.48
C LEU A 170 -11.88 -3.67 -25.97
N SER A 171 -11.42 -2.64 -26.67
CA SER A 171 -11.59 -2.51 -28.12
C SER A 171 -10.31 -2.00 -28.78
N LYS A 172 -10.09 -2.35 -30.06
CA LYS A 172 -8.98 -1.84 -30.86
C LYS A 172 -8.99 -0.30 -30.90
N GLY A 173 -10.16 0.32 -31.04
CA GLY A 173 -10.30 1.78 -31.08
C GLY A 173 -9.83 2.47 -29.79
N GLU A 174 -10.22 1.94 -28.63
CA GLU A 174 -9.76 2.47 -27.33
C GLU A 174 -8.25 2.29 -27.14
N ALA A 175 -7.72 1.14 -27.57
CA ALA A 175 -6.29 0.85 -27.51
C ALA A 175 -5.48 1.84 -28.37
N LEU A 176 -5.90 2.06 -29.62
CA LEU A 176 -5.27 3.00 -30.54
C LEU A 176 -5.29 4.44 -29.99
N GLN A 177 -6.44 4.88 -29.46
CA GLN A 177 -6.56 6.21 -28.86
C GLN A 177 -5.60 6.38 -27.68
N PHE A 178 -5.42 5.36 -26.85
CA PHE A 178 -4.47 5.43 -25.75
C PHE A 178 -3.01 5.43 -26.23
N VAL A 179 -2.68 4.66 -27.27
CA VAL A 179 -1.35 4.70 -27.90
C VAL A 179 -1.02 6.10 -28.42
N ASP A 180 -1.95 6.77 -29.09
CA ASP A 180 -1.75 8.13 -29.59
C ASP A 180 -1.52 9.13 -28.45
N ASN A 181 -2.32 9.04 -27.38
CA ASN A 181 -2.14 9.86 -26.18
C ASN A 181 -0.73 9.69 -25.55
N LEU A 182 -0.18 8.48 -25.59
CA LEU A 182 1.14 8.16 -25.04
C LEU A 182 2.29 8.60 -25.96
N LEU A 183 2.28 8.14 -27.20
CA LEU A 183 3.44 8.21 -28.10
C LEU A 183 3.42 9.44 -29.02
N VAL A 184 2.25 9.98 -29.34
CA VAL A 184 2.11 11.15 -30.23
C VAL A 184 1.94 12.42 -29.40
N GLU A 185 0.92 12.46 -28.54
CA GLU A 185 0.62 13.64 -27.74
C GLU A 185 1.57 13.82 -26.54
N LYS A 186 2.35 12.79 -26.21
CA LYS A 186 3.31 12.77 -25.09
C LYS A 186 2.71 13.32 -23.79
N LYS A 187 1.44 13.00 -23.52
CA LYS A 187 0.69 13.51 -22.34
C LYS A 187 1.36 13.20 -21.00
N PHE A 188 2.31 12.25 -20.96
CA PHE A 188 3.04 11.84 -19.77
C PHE A 188 4.53 12.20 -19.81
N GLY A 189 4.94 13.11 -20.69
CA GLY A 189 6.33 13.58 -20.78
C GLY A 189 7.28 12.51 -21.31
N SER A 190 8.48 12.41 -20.73
CA SER A 190 9.46 11.36 -21.08
C SER A 190 9.03 9.95 -20.63
N ALA A 191 8.08 9.85 -19.71
CA ALA A 191 7.46 8.59 -19.31
C ALA A 191 6.48 8.14 -20.41
N GLY A 192 7.00 7.51 -21.46
CA GLY A 192 6.20 7.10 -22.61
C GLY A 192 7.00 6.79 -23.87
N GLU A 193 8.31 7.06 -23.92
CA GLU A 193 9.14 6.78 -25.11
C GLU A 193 9.12 5.31 -25.55
N ASN A 194 8.88 4.40 -24.60
CA ASN A 194 8.63 3.00 -24.87
C ASN A 194 7.39 2.55 -24.10
N ILE A 195 6.54 1.80 -24.80
CA ILE A 195 5.36 1.15 -24.24
C ILE A 195 5.48 -0.36 -24.41
N ILE A 196 4.77 -1.07 -23.55
CA ILE A 196 4.43 -2.47 -23.72
C ILE A 196 2.94 -2.59 -24.00
N ILE A 197 2.58 -3.45 -24.95
CA ILE A 197 1.21 -3.87 -25.22
C ILE A 197 1.14 -5.37 -24.96
N GLU A 198 0.17 -5.80 -24.17
CA GLU A 198 -0.06 -7.21 -23.85
C GLU A 198 -1.55 -7.57 -23.95
N GLU A 199 -1.85 -8.86 -24.11
CA GLU A 199 -3.22 -9.35 -24.06
C GLU A 199 -3.82 -9.21 -22.66
N VAL A 200 -5.13 -8.91 -22.58
CA VAL A 200 -5.87 -8.97 -21.32
C VAL A 200 -6.04 -10.41 -20.89
N LEU A 201 -5.59 -10.72 -19.67
CA LEU A 201 -5.85 -11.99 -19.01
C LEU A 201 -7.07 -11.88 -18.09
N TYR A 202 -7.91 -12.90 -18.10
CA TYR A 202 -9.06 -13.01 -17.20
C TYR A 202 -8.84 -14.17 -16.23
N GLY A 203 -9.21 -13.97 -14.97
CA GLY A 203 -9.12 -15.02 -13.96
C GLY A 203 -8.93 -14.48 -12.56
N VAL A 204 -8.52 -15.36 -11.66
CA VAL A 204 -8.18 -15.02 -10.28
C VAL A 204 -6.74 -14.54 -10.23
N GLU A 205 -6.53 -13.36 -9.65
CA GLU A 205 -5.19 -12.86 -9.34
C GLU A 205 -4.69 -13.53 -8.05
N VAL A 206 -3.46 -14.06 -8.08
CA VAL A 206 -2.79 -14.63 -6.92
C VAL A 206 -1.40 -14.02 -6.80
N SER A 207 -1.09 -13.48 -5.63
CA SER A 207 0.25 -13.04 -5.27
C SER A 207 0.86 -14.01 -4.27
N VAL A 208 2.13 -14.38 -4.48
CA VAL A 208 2.89 -15.27 -3.58
C VAL A 208 3.91 -14.42 -2.84
N SER A 209 3.78 -14.37 -1.52
CA SER A 209 4.78 -13.83 -0.60
C SER A 209 5.23 -14.93 0.36
N TRP A 210 6.53 -15.01 0.60
CA TRP A 210 7.18 -15.94 1.55
C TRP A 210 7.60 -15.21 2.81
#